data_AF-A0A5F2G7U0-F1
#
_entry.id   AF-A0A5F2G7U0-F1
#
_cell.length_a   1.000
_cell.length_b   1.000
_cell.length_c   1.000
_cell.angle_alpha   90.00
_cell.angle_beta   90.00
_cell.angle_gamma   90.00
#
_symmetry.space_group_name_H-M   'P 1'
#
loop_
_entity.id
_entity.type
_entity.pdbx_description
1 polymer ?
#
loop_
_entity_poly.entity_id
_entity_poly.type
_entity_poly.pdbx_seq_one_letter_code
_entity_poly.pdbx_strand_id
1 'polypeptide(L)'
;MGVAALLAAVVLPAMSSASSLSEFIQIIQNGQQMSRPMAFRPPQSNAFWLVVSSRPSEGEAISLAQSYAPTLGPTLVVHSRNGVFAVLAGTLYQDKAKSNLAALKELHIIPQDSFLSRGDGLDGLVWMSYQRGASFDFITQPSYLRVVQRIQAAMSRLGLYSGPVEGLIGPTTVKAFRAYLARFDLQPGELLTEYSLAEIERNAGDGFNSDQERNAARDLGFTDAQSYNDARAGGFTSASAFAQAKSMGFITQRDYDAAMSGGFRSSDEYQRAQTGGFTAANEYRAAVQLGMQTRVELAAYRASGFSDPAAYRDAKQKGFADKASYDKAEARKLKAARGAATTLLSDAETFLKLNPQTSNLVEIAGQAAALNAQVQTASTDALNNSALKLSNLLMTVSGYSEFSASRDKERAQAIEKQRAEIFAELQADRQALKRWMSSHLTSTKLPEVVQEVKALDDVSDTNDLDSLTDARESVRTMIARQALVEELDTSPAASSQSGNGAAQESNTATYSVTDLNKALLRGALQDVVVLYNAGPKAPSLLRTISGQFSLTKNQAWICLLGPARTPALDKALLGAIDPLGGKSV
;
A
#
# COMPACT_ATOMS: atom_id res chain seq x y z
N MET A 1 55.63 15.10 -23.99
CA MET A 1 55.92 13.89 -24.80
C MET A 1 54.61 13.13 -24.93
N GLY A 2 53.90 13.03 -26.05
CA GLY A 2 54.02 13.56 -27.40
C GLY A 2 52.61 13.54 -28.00
N VAL A 3 52.33 14.52 -28.85
CA VAL A 3 51.07 14.73 -29.56
C VAL A 3 50.93 13.67 -30.66
N ALA A 4 49.76 13.03 -30.75
CA ALA A 4 49.36 12.28 -31.94
C ALA A 4 47.89 12.56 -32.24
N ALA A 5 47.68 13.44 -33.23
CA ALA A 5 46.38 13.78 -33.79
C ALA A 5 45.91 12.65 -34.72
N LEU A 6 44.66 12.22 -34.56
CA LEU A 6 43.96 11.37 -35.51
C LEU A 6 42.76 12.16 -36.04
N LEU A 7 42.92 12.65 -37.28
CA LEU A 7 41.90 13.32 -38.07
C LEU A 7 40.89 12.28 -38.57
N ALA A 8 39.67 12.31 -38.04
CA ALA A 8 38.50 11.65 -38.63
C ALA A 8 37.73 12.69 -39.46
N ALA A 9 37.76 12.53 -40.78
CA ALA A 9 37.01 13.33 -41.73
C ALA A 9 35.52 12.97 -41.64
N VAL A 10 34.75 13.81 -40.95
CA VAL A 10 33.29 13.83 -41.07
C VAL A 10 32.95 14.79 -42.19
N VAL A 11 32.44 14.24 -43.30
CA VAL A 11 31.85 15.01 -44.40
C VAL A 11 30.51 15.55 -43.91
N LEU A 12 30.51 16.80 -43.44
CA LEU A 12 29.32 17.62 -43.30
C LEU A 12 29.11 18.37 -44.63
N PRO A 13 27.89 18.41 -45.18
CA PRO A 13 27.61 19.22 -46.36
C PRO A 13 27.84 20.69 -46.00
N ALA A 14 28.75 21.34 -46.74
CA ALA A 14 28.93 22.77 -46.68
C ALA A 14 27.58 23.44 -46.94
N MET A 15 27.07 24.18 -45.95
CA MET A 15 26.00 25.14 -46.16
C MET A 15 26.54 26.24 -47.06
N SER A 16 26.22 26.14 -48.35
CA SER A 16 26.44 27.17 -49.35
C SER A 16 25.72 28.45 -48.95
N SER A 17 26.42 29.30 -48.22
CA SER A 17 26.08 30.70 -48.02
C SER A 17 26.71 31.47 -49.18
N ALA A 18 26.09 31.37 -50.36
CA ALA A 18 26.25 32.27 -51.51
C ALA A 18 25.41 31.75 -52.71
N SER A 19 24.08 31.80 -52.59
CA SER A 19 23.17 31.78 -53.74
C SER A 19 22.80 33.23 -54.04
N SER A 20 23.79 34.00 -54.47
CA SER A 20 23.94 34.47 -55.85
C SER A 20 22.99 35.63 -56.18
N LEU A 21 23.58 36.82 -56.33
CA LEU A 21 23.04 37.95 -57.11
C LEU A 21 22.52 37.51 -58.50
N SER A 22 22.92 36.32 -58.96
CA SER A 22 22.48 35.64 -60.18
C SER A 22 21.02 35.20 -60.16
N GLU A 23 20.47 34.72 -59.04
CA GLU A 23 19.02 34.41 -58.93
C GLU A 23 18.18 35.71 -58.88
N PHE A 24 18.72 36.77 -58.28
CA PHE A 24 18.09 38.10 -58.27
C PHE A 24 18.09 38.73 -59.68
N ILE A 25 19.10 38.45 -60.51
CA ILE A 25 19.18 38.92 -61.90
C ILE A 25 18.31 38.05 -62.85
N GLN A 26 18.08 36.77 -62.54
CA GLN A 26 17.15 35.93 -63.32
C GLN A 26 15.67 36.29 -63.13
N ILE A 27 15.29 36.84 -61.97
CA ILE A 27 13.91 37.32 -61.73
C ILE A 27 13.57 38.55 -62.60
N ILE A 28 14.57 39.34 -63.01
CA ILE A 28 14.38 40.53 -63.84
C ILE A 28 14.00 40.18 -65.30
N GLN A 29 14.28 38.96 -65.79
CA GLN A 29 14.18 38.63 -67.22
C GLN A 29 12.92 37.86 -67.69
N ASN A 30 11.97 37.54 -66.80
CA ASN A 30 10.79 36.74 -67.17
C ASN A 30 9.55 37.55 -67.61
N GLY A 31 9.65 38.88 -67.65
CA GLY A 31 8.56 39.75 -68.11
C GLY A 31 8.65 40.03 -69.60
N GLN A 32 7.54 39.90 -70.33
CA GLN A 32 7.51 40.33 -71.73
C GLN A 32 7.42 41.86 -71.77
N GLN A 33 8.58 42.53 -71.87
CA GLN A 33 8.65 43.94 -72.24
C GLN A 33 8.23 44.09 -73.70
N MET A 34 7.23 44.94 -73.96
CA MET A 34 6.69 45.09 -75.30
C MET A 34 7.22 46.38 -75.94
N SER A 35 7.94 46.22 -77.05
CA SER A 35 8.58 47.33 -77.77
C SER A 35 7.59 48.28 -78.48
N ARG A 36 6.29 47.98 -78.45
CA ARG A 36 5.19 48.84 -78.91
C ARG A 36 3.95 48.63 -78.04
N PRO A 37 3.24 49.69 -77.60
CA PRO A 37 2.01 49.54 -76.83
C PRO A 37 0.95 48.82 -77.67
N MET A 38 0.57 47.61 -77.27
CA MET A 38 -0.61 46.94 -77.82
C MET A 38 -1.87 47.60 -77.25
N ALA A 39 -2.92 47.70 -78.07
CA ALA A 39 -4.22 48.20 -77.64
C ALA A 39 -4.73 47.37 -76.46
N PHE A 40 -4.74 47.96 -75.28
CA PHE A 40 -5.25 47.34 -74.07
C PHE A 40 -6.77 47.32 -74.15
N ARG A 41 -7.37 46.13 -74.10
CA ARG A 41 -8.83 46.00 -74.16
C ARG A 41 -9.42 46.16 -72.77
N PRO A 42 -10.53 46.93 -72.62
CA PRO A 42 -11.27 46.94 -71.38
C PRO A 42 -11.72 45.52 -71.00
N PRO A 43 -11.92 45.24 -69.71
CA PRO A 43 -12.37 43.93 -69.26
C PRO A 43 -13.79 43.65 -69.79
N GLN A 44 -14.27 42.42 -69.66
CA GLN A 44 -15.66 42.10 -70.01
C GLN A 44 -16.61 43.04 -69.24
N SER A 45 -17.78 43.34 -69.81
CA SER A 45 -18.71 44.35 -69.28
C SER A 45 -19.18 44.10 -67.84
N ASN A 46 -19.00 42.87 -67.34
CA ASN A 46 -19.36 42.41 -65.99
C ASN A 46 -18.16 42.37 -65.01
N ALA A 47 -17.00 42.96 -65.33
CA ALA A 47 -15.82 42.94 -64.47
C ALA A 47 -15.12 44.30 -64.38
N PHE A 48 -14.37 44.52 -63.30
CA PHE A 48 -13.51 45.68 -63.10
C PHE A 48 -12.05 45.26 -62.99
N TRP A 49 -11.14 46.10 -63.50
CA TRP A 49 -9.73 45.99 -63.18
C TRP A 49 -9.47 46.37 -61.71
N LEU A 50 -8.73 45.54 -61.01
CA LEU A 50 -8.20 45.84 -59.68
C LEU A 50 -6.88 46.59 -59.83
N VAL A 51 -6.94 47.92 -59.65
CA VAL A 51 -5.77 48.79 -59.64
C VAL A 51 -5.19 48.76 -58.22
N VAL A 52 -3.96 48.27 -58.07
CA VAL A 52 -3.31 48.16 -56.75
C VAL A 52 -2.32 49.30 -56.49
N SER A 53 -1.82 49.93 -57.55
CA SER A 53 -0.98 51.12 -57.41
C SER A 53 -0.82 51.88 -58.73
N SER A 54 -0.22 53.06 -58.69
CA SER A 54 0.17 53.83 -59.88
C SER A 54 1.51 54.50 -59.65
N ARG A 55 2.35 54.60 -60.70
CA ARG A 55 3.70 55.18 -60.62
C ARG A 55 3.98 56.14 -61.78
N PRO A 56 4.80 57.18 -61.56
CA PRO A 56 5.14 58.16 -62.60
C PRO A 56 6.08 57.60 -63.67
N SER A 57 6.82 56.52 -63.38
CA SER A 57 7.76 55.91 -64.32
C SER A 57 7.46 54.44 -64.59
N GLU A 58 7.76 53.99 -65.82
CA GLU A 58 7.59 52.61 -66.26
C GLU A 58 8.42 51.64 -65.41
N GLY A 59 9.72 51.93 -65.22
CA GLY A 59 10.63 51.04 -64.50
C GLY A 59 10.22 50.84 -63.04
N GLU A 60 9.73 51.89 -62.39
CA GLU A 60 9.21 51.79 -61.02
C GLU A 60 7.90 50.99 -60.97
N ALA A 61 7.00 51.19 -61.93
CA ALA A 61 5.76 50.43 -62.04
C ALA A 61 6.01 48.94 -62.25
N ILE A 62 6.95 48.57 -63.13
CA ILE A 62 7.34 47.17 -63.39
C ILE A 62 7.95 46.55 -62.14
N SER A 63 8.90 47.23 -61.49
CA SER A 63 9.54 46.73 -60.28
C SER A 63 8.52 46.49 -59.17
N LEU A 64 7.57 47.41 -59.00
CA LEU A 64 6.48 47.27 -58.05
C LEU A 64 5.52 46.13 -58.42
N ALA A 65 5.15 46.01 -59.70
CA ALA A 65 4.29 44.94 -60.18
C ALA A 65 4.90 43.56 -59.92
N GLN A 66 6.22 43.41 -60.13
CA GLN A 66 6.97 42.20 -59.80
C GLN A 66 6.97 41.92 -58.30
N SER A 67 7.09 42.96 -57.46
CA SER A 67 7.09 42.79 -55.99
C SER A 67 5.78 42.22 -55.44
N TYR A 68 4.65 42.44 -56.13
CA TYR A 68 3.35 41.86 -55.75
C TYR A 68 3.16 40.41 -56.19
N ALA A 69 3.99 39.87 -57.09
CA ALA A 69 3.80 38.54 -57.66
C ALA A 69 3.71 37.39 -56.64
N PRO A 70 4.50 37.38 -55.53
CA PRO A 70 4.41 36.33 -54.52
C PRO A 70 3.07 36.29 -53.78
N THR A 71 2.42 37.44 -53.58
CA THR A 71 1.19 37.55 -52.78
C THR A 71 -0.07 37.63 -53.64
N LEU A 72 -0.04 38.45 -54.69
CA LEU A 72 -1.20 38.68 -55.55
C LEU A 72 -1.27 37.68 -56.69
N GLY A 73 -0.12 37.18 -57.17
CA GLY A 73 -0.03 36.43 -58.42
C GLY A 73 0.36 37.32 -59.60
N PRO A 74 0.15 36.87 -60.85
CA PRO A 74 0.56 37.65 -62.01
C PRO A 74 -0.04 39.07 -62.03
N THR A 75 0.77 40.05 -62.43
CA THR A 75 0.38 41.47 -62.50
C THR A 75 0.64 42.03 -63.89
N LEU A 76 0.11 43.21 -64.14
CA LEU A 76 0.29 43.92 -65.41
C LEU A 76 0.42 45.42 -65.18
N VAL A 77 1.22 46.06 -66.04
CA VAL A 77 1.49 47.50 -66.03
C VAL A 77 0.90 48.09 -67.29
N VAL A 78 0.08 49.11 -67.12
CA VAL A 78 -0.66 49.76 -68.21
C VAL A 78 -0.45 51.26 -68.12
N HIS A 79 -0.17 51.89 -69.25
CA HIS A 79 -0.13 53.33 -69.39
C HIS A 79 -1.57 53.89 -69.29
N SER A 80 -1.72 54.98 -68.55
CA SER A 80 -2.98 55.70 -68.43
C SER A 80 -2.92 57.05 -69.15
N ARG A 81 -4.06 57.53 -69.63
CA ARG A 81 -4.19 58.79 -70.39
C ARG A 81 -3.71 60.03 -69.64
N ASN A 82 -3.58 59.97 -68.32
CA ASN A 82 -3.04 61.03 -67.47
C ASN A 82 -1.51 60.98 -67.32
N GLY A 83 -0.81 60.10 -68.05
CA GLY A 83 0.65 60.03 -68.11
C GLY A 83 1.31 59.23 -66.99
N VAL A 84 0.55 58.47 -66.18
CA VAL A 84 1.09 57.55 -65.18
C VAL A 84 0.94 56.08 -65.60
N PHE A 85 1.69 55.21 -64.95
CA PHE A 85 1.69 53.77 -65.16
C PHE A 85 0.92 53.07 -64.03
N ALA A 86 -0.24 52.50 -64.35
CA ALA A 86 -1.09 51.77 -63.41
C ALA A 86 -0.63 50.31 -63.29
N VAL A 87 -0.51 49.82 -62.05
CA VAL A 87 -0.23 48.42 -61.73
C VAL A 87 -1.54 47.72 -61.41
N LEU A 88 -1.89 46.70 -62.18
CA LEU A 88 -3.12 45.92 -62.03
C LEU A 88 -2.82 44.49 -61.62
N ALA A 89 -3.63 43.95 -60.71
CA ALA A 89 -3.49 42.57 -60.23
C ALA A 89 -4.46 41.58 -60.88
N GLY A 90 -5.33 42.05 -61.80
CA GLY A 90 -6.35 41.24 -62.47
C GLY A 90 -7.73 41.90 -62.43
N THR A 91 -8.76 41.10 -62.68
CA THR A 91 -10.16 41.53 -62.72
C THR A 91 -10.98 40.94 -61.58
N LEU A 92 -11.98 41.69 -61.12
CA LEU A 92 -12.99 41.25 -60.16
C LEU A 92 -14.39 41.39 -60.78
N TYR A 93 -15.24 40.36 -60.66
CA TYR A 93 -16.62 40.41 -61.15
C TYR A 93 -17.47 41.44 -60.39
N GLN A 94 -18.31 42.16 -61.12
CA GLN A 94 -19.06 43.33 -60.65
C GLN A 94 -19.91 43.07 -59.41
N ASP A 95 -20.49 41.86 -59.27
CA ASP A 95 -21.37 41.49 -58.18
C ASP A 95 -20.64 41.36 -56.82
N LYS A 96 -19.36 41.00 -56.84
CA LYS A 96 -18.50 40.87 -55.64
C LYS A 96 -17.33 41.84 -55.57
N ALA A 97 -17.10 42.66 -56.60
CA ALA A 97 -15.90 43.48 -56.70
C ALA A 97 -15.73 44.44 -55.52
N LYS A 98 -16.80 45.10 -55.06
CA LYS A 98 -16.74 46.03 -53.91
C LYS A 98 -16.45 45.31 -52.60
N SER A 99 -17.11 44.18 -52.34
CA SER A 99 -16.87 43.39 -51.12
C SER A 99 -15.48 42.79 -51.11
N ASN A 100 -15.01 42.28 -52.25
CA ASN A 100 -13.68 41.72 -52.39
C ASN A 100 -12.61 42.81 -52.22
N LEU A 101 -12.77 43.98 -52.84
CA LEU A 101 -11.87 45.12 -52.63
C LEU A 101 -11.77 45.47 -51.14
N ALA A 102 -12.91 45.63 -50.46
CA ALA A 102 -12.93 45.96 -49.05
C ALA A 102 -12.22 44.88 -48.20
N ALA A 103 -12.50 43.60 -48.47
CA ALA A 103 -11.87 42.52 -47.72
C ALA A 103 -10.36 42.42 -47.98
N LEU A 104 -9.90 42.59 -49.22
CA LEU A 104 -8.48 42.59 -49.55
C LEU A 104 -7.73 43.73 -48.85
N LYS A 105 -8.33 44.92 -48.76
CA LYS A 105 -7.79 46.04 -48.00
C LYS A 105 -7.76 45.75 -46.50
N GLU A 106 -8.80 45.15 -45.94
CA GLU A 106 -8.91 44.82 -44.51
C GLU A 106 -7.96 43.70 -44.06
N LEU A 107 -7.64 42.77 -44.95
CA LEU A 107 -6.59 41.77 -44.74
C LEU A 107 -5.19 42.28 -45.11
N HIS A 108 -5.11 43.53 -45.57
CA HIS A 108 -3.87 44.20 -45.95
C HIS A 108 -3.14 43.47 -47.10
N ILE A 109 -3.85 42.66 -47.88
CA ILE A 109 -3.29 41.94 -49.03
C ILE A 109 -2.96 42.91 -50.17
N ILE A 110 -3.70 44.01 -50.26
CA ILE A 110 -3.48 45.10 -51.23
C ILE A 110 -3.37 46.44 -50.50
N PRO A 111 -2.74 47.46 -51.13
CA PRO A 111 -2.67 48.82 -50.58
C PRO A 111 -4.04 49.46 -50.32
N GLN A 112 -4.11 50.33 -49.31
CA GLN A 112 -5.36 51.00 -48.91
C GLN A 112 -5.92 51.96 -49.97
N ASP A 113 -5.08 52.50 -50.85
CA ASP A 113 -5.45 53.36 -51.97
C ASP A 113 -5.87 52.60 -53.24
N SER A 114 -5.81 51.26 -53.22
CA SER A 114 -6.28 50.42 -54.33
C SER A 114 -7.73 50.71 -54.71
N PHE A 115 -8.06 50.63 -56.00
CA PHE A 115 -9.42 50.95 -56.48
C PHE A 115 -9.82 50.12 -57.70
N LEU A 116 -11.12 50.16 -58.01
CA LEU A 116 -11.69 49.47 -59.16
C LEU A 116 -11.77 50.42 -60.36
N SER A 117 -11.34 49.95 -61.53
CA SER A 117 -11.41 50.70 -62.79
C SER A 117 -12.17 49.93 -63.86
N ARG A 118 -12.96 50.64 -64.68
CA ARG A 118 -13.58 50.08 -65.90
C ARG A 118 -12.61 49.96 -67.07
N GLY A 119 -11.43 50.57 -66.96
CA GLY A 119 -10.41 50.58 -68.01
C GLY A 119 -10.54 51.71 -69.04
N ASP A 120 -11.56 52.57 -68.95
CA ASP A 120 -11.82 53.65 -69.94
C ASP A 120 -10.65 54.67 -70.10
N GLY A 121 -9.79 54.78 -69.09
CA GLY A 121 -8.60 55.64 -69.06
C GLY A 121 -7.26 54.92 -69.21
N LEU A 122 -7.28 53.62 -69.53
CA LEU A 122 -6.09 52.79 -69.70
C LEU A 122 -5.88 52.52 -71.19
N ASP A 123 -4.76 52.94 -71.78
CA ASP A 123 -4.62 53.05 -73.24
C ASP A 123 -3.41 52.31 -73.85
N GLY A 124 -2.51 51.76 -73.04
CA GLY A 124 -1.37 50.98 -73.57
C GLY A 124 -0.84 49.95 -72.60
N LEU A 125 -0.79 48.69 -73.01
CA LEU A 125 -0.18 47.63 -72.20
C LEU A 125 1.35 47.71 -72.32
N VAL A 126 2.02 47.90 -71.19
CA VAL A 126 3.46 48.17 -71.11
C VAL A 126 4.22 46.91 -70.74
N TRP A 127 3.71 46.16 -69.76
CA TRP A 127 4.33 44.95 -69.26
C TRP A 127 3.29 44.01 -68.63
N MET A 128 3.53 42.71 -68.67
CA MET A 128 2.75 41.72 -67.92
C MET A 128 3.62 40.56 -67.46
N SER A 129 3.24 39.93 -66.35
CA SER A 129 3.77 38.63 -65.94
C SER A 129 2.79 37.47 -66.19
N TYR A 130 1.64 37.73 -66.81
CA TYR A 130 0.68 36.70 -67.19
C TYR A 130 1.24 35.82 -68.31
N GLN A 131 1.07 34.51 -68.16
CA GLN A 131 1.33 33.57 -69.25
C GLN A 131 0.19 33.64 -70.27
N ARG A 132 0.50 33.31 -71.54
CA ARG A 132 -0.49 33.33 -72.62
C ARG A 132 -1.64 32.38 -72.29
N GLY A 133 -2.87 32.90 -72.27
CA GLY A 133 -4.09 32.13 -71.96
C GLY A 133 -4.44 32.06 -70.47
N ALA A 134 -3.69 32.71 -69.59
CA ALA A 134 -4.02 32.80 -68.17
C ALA A 134 -5.31 33.64 -67.94
N SER A 135 -6.11 33.22 -66.98
CA SER A 135 -7.26 33.98 -66.51
C SER A 135 -6.81 35.26 -65.81
N PHE A 136 -7.50 36.37 -66.08
CA PHE A 136 -7.31 37.61 -65.32
C PHE A 136 -8.14 37.63 -64.03
N ASP A 137 -9.04 36.66 -63.79
CA ASP A 137 -9.86 36.61 -62.57
C ASP A 137 -8.99 36.48 -61.32
N PHE A 138 -8.93 37.56 -60.54
CA PHE A 138 -8.04 37.69 -59.38
C PHE A 138 -8.33 36.65 -58.31
N ILE A 139 -9.60 36.34 -58.04
CA ILE A 139 -9.98 35.45 -56.93
C ILE A 139 -9.56 33.99 -57.20
N THR A 140 -9.29 33.64 -58.47
CA THR A 140 -8.82 32.31 -58.86
C THR A 140 -7.30 32.18 -58.89
N GLN A 141 -6.55 33.26 -58.61
CA GLN A 141 -5.10 33.22 -58.71
C GLN A 141 -4.47 32.35 -57.61
N PRO A 142 -3.63 31.36 -57.95
CA PRO A 142 -3.08 30.42 -56.97
C PRO A 142 -2.25 31.06 -55.85
N SER A 143 -1.47 32.11 -56.16
CA SER A 143 -0.66 32.83 -55.16
C SER A 143 -1.54 33.47 -54.09
N TYR A 144 -2.59 34.18 -54.54
CA TYR A 144 -3.58 34.80 -53.68
C TYR A 144 -4.29 33.76 -52.80
N LEU A 145 -4.82 32.69 -53.40
CA LEU A 145 -5.53 31.63 -52.66
C LEU A 145 -4.64 31.02 -51.57
N ARG A 146 -3.35 30.79 -51.86
CA ARG A 146 -2.39 30.26 -50.89
C ARG A 146 -2.15 31.21 -49.72
N VAL A 147 -2.03 32.51 -49.95
CA VAL A 147 -1.89 33.52 -48.87
C VAL A 147 -3.10 33.45 -47.93
N VAL A 148 -4.31 33.42 -48.49
CA VAL A 148 -5.54 33.37 -47.69
C VAL A 148 -5.66 32.06 -46.91
N GLN A 149 -5.32 30.92 -47.53
CA GLN A 149 -5.30 29.62 -46.86
C GLN A 149 -4.33 29.62 -45.67
N ARG A 150 -3.14 30.21 -45.81
CA ARG A 150 -2.16 30.32 -44.72
C ARG A 150 -2.69 31.15 -43.55
N ILE A 151 -3.33 32.29 -43.84
CA ILE A 151 -3.99 33.11 -42.81
C ILE A 151 -5.08 32.30 -42.12
N GLN A 152 -6.01 31.70 -42.88
CA GLN A 152 -7.11 30.91 -42.32
C GLN A 152 -6.60 29.76 -41.44
N ALA A 153 -5.58 29.02 -41.89
CA ALA A 153 -4.96 27.95 -41.13
C ALA A 153 -4.33 28.45 -39.81
N ALA A 154 -3.60 29.57 -39.86
CA ALA A 154 -3.01 30.18 -38.67
C ALA A 154 -4.08 30.64 -37.67
N MET A 155 -5.13 31.30 -38.16
CA MET A 155 -6.25 31.74 -37.32
C MET A 155 -7.03 30.56 -36.72
N SER A 156 -7.21 29.47 -37.46
CA SER A 156 -7.84 28.26 -36.93
C SER A 156 -7.03 27.63 -35.80
N ARG A 157 -5.71 27.55 -35.94
CA ARG A 157 -4.83 27.05 -34.86
C ARG A 157 -4.91 27.90 -33.59
N LEU A 158 -5.09 29.21 -33.73
CA LEU A 158 -5.29 30.14 -32.62
C LEU A 158 -6.73 30.17 -32.05
N GLY A 159 -7.65 29.38 -32.63
CA GLY A 159 -9.07 29.35 -32.25
C GLY A 159 -9.87 30.59 -32.67
N LEU A 160 -9.32 31.44 -33.55
CA LEU A 160 -9.95 32.69 -34.01
C LEU A 160 -10.84 32.50 -35.24
N TYR A 161 -10.66 31.40 -35.98
CA TYR A 161 -11.39 31.10 -37.22
C TYR A 161 -12.00 29.69 -37.18
N SER A 162 -13.30 29.61 -37.40
CA SER A 162 -14.10 28.36 -37.35
C SER A 162 -14.59 27.88 -38.73
N GLY A 163 -14.21 28.57 -39.81
CA GLY A 163 -14.58 28.18 -41.18
C GLY A 163 -13.59 27.21 -41.83
N PRO A 164 -13.88 26.76 -43.07
CA PRO A 164 -12.95 25.93 -43.84
C PRO A 164 -11.73 26.72 -44.32
N VAL A 165 -10.57 26.05 -44.39
CA VAL A 165 -9.33 26.61 -44.96
C VAL A 165 -9.35 26.39 -46.48
N GLU A 166 -10.05 27.27 -47.20
CA GLU A 166 -10.31 27.12 -48.64
C GLU A 166 -9.65 28.21 -49.51
N GLY A 167 -9.18 29.30 -48.90
CA GLY A 167 -8.56 30.43 -49.63
C GLY A 167 -9.56 31.47 -50.14
N LEU A 168 -10.86 31.26 -49.91
CA LEU A 168 -11.89 32.24 -50.19
C LEU A 168 -11.99 33.24 -49.03
N ILE A 169 -11.97 34.53 -49.35
CA ILE A 169 -12.13 35.58 -48.33
C ILE A 169 -13.62 35.88 -48.15
N GLY A 170 -14.09 35.68 -46.92
CA GLY A 170 -15.41 36.12 -46.47
C GLY A 170 -15.35 36.99 -45.22
N PRO A 171 -16.51 37.50 -44.75
CA PRO A 171 -16.60 38.31 -43.53
C PRO A 171 -16.00 37.64 -42.29
N THR A 172 -16.05 36.30 -42.23
CA THR A 172 -15.46 35.50 -41.15
C THR A 172 -13.94 35.53 -41.15
N THR A 173 -13.30 35.54 -42.31
CA THR A 173 -11.84 35.62 -42.44
C THR A 173 -11.35 37.01 -42.03
N VAL A 174 -12.02 38.07 -42.48
CA VAL A 174 -11.73 39.45 -42.06
C VAL A 174 -11.88 39.62 -40.55
N LYS A 175 -12.98 39.10 -39.97
CA LYS A 175 -13.22 39.15 -38.53
C LYS A 175 -12.11 38.44 -37.75
N ALA A 176 -11.69 37.25 -38.19
CA ALA A 176 -10.62 36.49 -37.53
C ALA A 176 -9.28 37.23 -37.59
N PHE A 177 -8.94 37.82 -38.74
CA PHE A 177 -7.71 38.59 -38.89
C PHE A 177 -7.69 39.85 -38.00
N ARG A 178 -8.79 40.60 -37.94
CA ARG A 178 -8.92 41.74 -37.00
C ARG A 178 -8.80 41.30 -35.55
N ALA A 179 -9.38 40.15 -35.19
CA ALA A 179 -9.27 39.59 -33.85
C ALA A 179 -7.82 39.21 -33.51
N TYR A 180 -7.06 38.70 -34.48
CA TYR A 180 -5.62 38.43 -34.31
C TYR A 180 -4.82 39.70 -34.07
N LEU A 181 -5.01 40.73 -34.90
CA LEU A 181 -4.32 42.01 -34.72
C LEU A 181 -4.60 42.61 -33.34
N ALA A 182 -5.87 42.60 -32.91
CA ALA A 182 -6.26 43.07 -31.59
C ALA A 182 -5.66 42.22 -30.45
N ARG A 183 -5.62 40.89 -30.61
CA ARG A 183 -5.11 39.95 -29.60
C ARG A 183 -3.60 40.08 -29.35
N PHE A 184 -2.84 40.40 -30.39
CA PHE A 184 -1.39 40.60 -30.31
C PHE A 184 -0.99 42.10 -30.24
N ASP A 185 -1.95 43.01 -30.08
CA ASP A 185 -1.74 44.47 -30.07
C ASP A 185 -0.89 44.97 -31.27
N LEU A 186 -1.12 44.35 -32.43
CA LEU A 186 -0.36 44.66 -33.64
C LEU A 186 -0.99 45.85 -34.36
N GLN A 187 -0.16 46.83 -34.68
CA GLN A 187 -0.56 47.89 -35.60
C GLN A 187 -0.71 47.28 -37.01
N PRO A 188 -1.84 47.48 -37.69
CA PRO A 188 -2.02 46.99 -39.04
C PRO A 188 -0.97 47.64 -39.97
N GLY A 189 0.04 46.89 -40.42
CA GLY A 189 1.06 47.41 -41.36
C GLY A 189 0.45 47.77 -42.72
N GLU A 190 1.13 48.49 -43.60
CA GLU A 190 0.48 48.93 -44.87
C GLU A 190 0.13 47.77 -45.81
N LEU A 191 0.92 46.69 -45.80
CA LEU A 191 0.75 45.51 -46.64
C LEU A 191 1.20 44.23 -45.93
N LEU A 192 0.46 43.14 -46.15
CA LEU A 192 0.84 41.79 -45.76
C LEU A 192 1.94 41.29 -46.70
N THR A 193 3.13 41.12 -46.12
CA THR A 193 4.31 40.56 -46.78
C THR A 193 4.54 39.11 -46.36
N GLU A 194 5.42 38.42 -47.07
CA GLU A 194 5.86 37.06 -46.69
C GLU A 194 6.43 37.03 -45.27
N TYR A 195 7.16 38.06 -44.85
CA TYR A 195 7.70 38.19 -43.50
C TYR A 195 6.59 38.27 -42.44
N SER A 196 5.61 39.17 -42.61
CA SER A 196 4.49 39.28 -41.68
C SER A 196 3.62 38.02 -41.64
N LEU A 197 3.47 37.33 -42.78
CA LEU A 197 2.73 36.08 -42.84
C LEU A 197 3.47 34.95 -42.09
N ALA A 198 4.80 34.88 -42.22
CA ALA A 198 5.63 33.94 -41.46
C ALA A 198 5.55 34.20 -39.94
N GLU A 199 5.50 35.47 -39.50
CA GLU A 199 5.31 35.81 -38.09
C GLU A 199 3.90 35.42 -37.58
N ILE A 200 2.86 35.58 -38.39
CA ILE A 200 1.50 35.08 -38.07
C ILE A 200 1.53 33.55 -37.89
N GLU A 201 2.18 32.83 -38.81
CA GLU A 201 2.28 31.38 -38.76
C GLU A 201 3.11 30.90 -37.58
N ARG A 202 4.18 31.61 -37.23
CA ARG A 202 4.98 31.36 -36.03
C ARG A 202 4.13 31.51 -34.77
N ASN A 203 3.31 32.57 -34.68
CA ASN A 203 2.39 32.79 -33.58
C ASN A 203 1.32 31.69 -33.48
N ALA A 204 0.86 31.19 -34.62
CA ALA A 204 -0.04 30.05 -34.63
C ALA A 204 0.66 28.72 -34.33
N GLY A 205 1.96 28.62 -34.58
CA GLY A 205 2.75 27.39 -34.41
C GLY A 205 3.07 27.07 -32.95
N ASP A 206 3.38 28.09 -32.14
CA ASP A 206 3.61 27.91 -30.70
C ASP A 206 2.33 27.98 -29.87
N GLY A 207 1.23 28.49 -30.45
CA GLY A 207 -0.12 28.40 -29.89
C GLY A 207 -0.42 29.41 -28.77
N PHE A 208 0.48 30.37 -28.51
CA PHE A 208 0.27 31.36 -27.45
C PHE A 208 -0.88 32.33 -27.78
N ASN A 209 -1.55 32.83 -26.74
CA ASN A 209 -2.65 33.77 -26.90
C ASN A 209 -2.23 35.23 -26.97
N SER A 210 -1.03 35.58 -26.57
CA SER A 210 -0.49 36.92 -26.77
C SER A 210 1.03 36.88 -26.65
N ASP A 211 1.69 37.97 -27.06
CA ASP A 211 3.12 38.11 -26.82
C ASP A 211 3.44 38.21 -25.32
N GLN A 212 2.51 38.73 -24.50
CA GLN A 212 2.67 38.72 -23.05
C GLN A 212 2.70 37.28 -22.49
N GLU A 213 1.79 36.41 -22.95
CA GLU A 213 1.77 35.00 -22.53
C GLU A 213 3.05 34.29 -22.97
N ARG A 214 3.47 34.50 -24.22
CA ARG A 214 4.71 33.93 -24.76
C ARG A 214 5.94 34.38 -23.98
N ASN A 215 6.06 35.67 -23.67
CA ASN A 215 7.20 36.20 -22.94
C ASN A 215 7.24 35.62 -21.52
N ALA A 216 6.10 35.58 -20.83
CA ALA A 216 5.99 34.92 -19.53
C ALA A 216 6.37 33.42 -19.60
N ALA A 217 5.95 32.72 -20.65
CA ALA A 217 6.30 31.31 -20.86
C ALA A 217 7.81 31.12 -21.12
N ARG A 218 8.42 32.00 -21.94
CA ARG A 218 9.87 31.99 -22.24
C ARG A 218 10.72 32.28 -21.02
N ASP A 219 10.29 33.20 -20.16
CA ASP A 219 10.98 33.51 -18.89
C ASP A 219 11.07 32.28 -17.98
N LEU A 220 10.13 31.35 -18.12
CA LEU A 220 10.08 30.07 -17.39
C LEU A 220 10.64 28.88 -18.21
N GLY A 221 11.14 29.14 -19.43
CA GLY A 221 11.78 28.16 -20.31
C GLY A 221 10.86 27.37 -21.24
N PHE A 222 9.58 27.76 -21.38
CA PHE A 222 8.63 27.08 -22.27
C PHE A 222 8.68 27.64 -23.69
N THR A 223 8.50 26.76 -24.68
CA THR A 223 8.52 27.10 -26.11
C THR A 223 7.16 27.00 -26.79
N ASP A 224 6.18 26.36 -26.15
CA ASP A 224 4.82 26.16 -26.66
C ASP A 224 3.78 26.38 -25.57
N ALA A 225 2.60 26.85 -25.98
CA ALA A 225 1.50 27.19 -25.08
C ALA A 225 0.91 25.98 -24.37
N GLN A 226 0.90 24.81 -25.00
CA GLN A 226 0.32 23.62 -24.39
C GLN A 226 1.14 23.18 -23.17
N SER A 227 2.45 23.03 -23.33
CA SER A 227 3.36 22.68 -22.23
C SER A 227 3.34 23.72 -21.12
N TYR A 228 3.28 25.01 -21.47
CA TYR A 228 3.17 26.09 -20.49
C TYR A 228 1.87 26.02 -19.68
N ASN A 229 0.74 25.80 -20.34
CA ASN A 229 -0.57 25.69 -19.70
C ASN A 229 -0.69 24.42 -18.86
N ASP A 230 -0.20 23.28 -19.35
CA ASP A 230 -0.14 22.02 -18.60
C ASP A 230 0.72 22.17 -17.33
N ALA A 231 1.89 22.80 -17.45
CA ALA A 231 2.77 23.09 -16.33
C ALA A 231 2.11 24.00 -15.30
N ARG A 232 1.46 25.07 -15.75
CA ARG A 232 0.74 26.01 -14.87
C ARG A 232 -0.43 25.32 -14.15
N ALA A 233 -1.17 24.45 -14.83
CA ALA A 233 -2.23 23.64 -14.21
C ALA A 233 -1.68 22.68 -13.15
N GLY A 234 -0.49 22.11 -13.38
CA GLY A 234 0.24 21.28 -12.41
C GLY A 234 0.95 22.07 -11.30
N GLY A 235 0.92 23.41 -11.35
CA GLY A 235 1.61 24.28 -10.39
C GLY A 235 3.12 24.39 -10.60
N PHE A 236 3.64 23.99 -11.75
CA PHE A 236 5.06 24.11 -12.09
C PHE A 236 5.45 25.54 -12.44
N THR A 237 6.61 25.95 -11.95
CA THR A 237 7.20 27.28 -12.18
C THR A 237 8.43 27.26 -13.10
N SER A 238 8.82 26.10 -13.64
CA SER A 238 9.90 26.01 -14.63
C SER A 238 9.68 24.87 -15.62
N ALA A 239 10.09 25.07 -16.87
CA ALA A 239 10.01 24.06 -17.92
C ALA A 239 10.90 22.85 -17.62
N SER A 240 12.07 23.06 -17.02
CA SER A 240 12.97 21.96 -16.63
C SER A 240 12.35 21.07 -15.55
N ALA A 241 11.76 21.66 -14.50
CA ALA A 241 11.10 20.88 -13.45
C ALA A 241 9.88 20.14 -13.99
N PHE A 242 9.07 20.80 -14.82
CA PHE A 242 7.92 20.16 -15.47
C PHE A 242 8.35 18.99 -16.37
N ALA A 243 9.36 19.18 -17.21
CA ALA A 243 9.86 18.13 -18.09
C ALA A 243 10.39 16.93 -17.30
N GLN A 244 11.16 17.19 -16.23
CA GLN A 244 11.66 16.14 -15.35
C GLN A 244 10.53 15.40 -14.64
N ALA A 245 9.59 16.13 -14.03
CA ALA A 245 8.44 15.55 -13.34
C ALA A 245 7.58 14.71 -14.29
N LYS A 246 7.28 15.23 -15.49
CA LYS A 246 6.55 14.54 -16.55
C LYS A 246 7.26 13.27 -17.00
N SER A 247 8.59 13.29 -17.12
CA SER A 247 9.37 12.08 -17.46
C SER A 247 9.29 10.98 -16.40
N MET A 248 9.02 11.35 -15.15
CA MET A 248 8.82 10.44 -14.02
C MET A 248 7.33 10.11 -13.77
N GLY A 249 6.42 10.62 -14.60
CA GLY A 249 4.98 10.38 -14.53
C GLY A 249 4.21 11.29 -13.56
N PHE A 250 4.82 12.37 -13.07
CA PHE A 250 4.15 13.32 -12.19
C PHE A 250 3.43 14.41 -12.99
N ILE A 251 2.23 14.77 -12.52
CA ILE A 251 1.37 15.80 -13.13
C ILE A 251 1.38 17.09 -12.32
N THR A 252 1.67 17.03 -11.02
CA THR A 252 1.70 18.21 -10.14
C THR A 252 3.09 18.42 -9.55
N GLN A 253 3.48 19.68 -9.38
CA GLN A 253 4.74 20.02 -8.72
C GLN A 253 4.76 19.52 -7.27
N ARG A 254 3.61 19.60 -6.58
CA ARG A 254 3.47 19.15 -5.18
C ARG A 254 3.80 17.67 -5.00
N ASP A 255 3.26 16.81 -5.86
CA ASP A 255 3.50 15.36 -5.76
C ASP A 255 4.93 15.01 -6.16
N TYR A 256 5.46 15.69 -7.18
CA TYR A 256 6.86 15.57 -7.57
C TYR A 256 7.80 15.93 -6.41
N ASP A 257 7.62 17.08 -5.78
CA ASP A 257 8.45 17.55 -4.67
C ASP A 257 8.34 16.61 -3.45
N ALA A 258 7.12 16.15 -3.11
CA ALA A 258 6.90 15.19 -2.04
C ALA A 258 7.57 13.84 -2.33
N ALA A 259 7.48 13.35 -3.57
CA ALA A 259 8.11 12.12 -4.01
C ALA A 259 9.64 12.21 -3.97
N MET A 260 10.20 13.33 -4.42
CA MET A 260 11.65 13.57 -4.38
C MET A 260 12.16 13.65 -2.94
N SER A 261 11.44 14.33 -2.05
CA SER A 261 11.75 14.38 -0.61
C SER A 261 11.71 12.99 0.03
N GLY A 262 10.75 12.15 -0.37
CA GLY A 262 10.64 10.76 0.07
C GLY A 262 11.63 9.78 -0.59
N GLY A 263 12.39 10.20 -1.62
CA GLY A 263 13.33 9.35 -2.35
C GLY A 263 12.70 8.38 -3.37
N PHE A 264 11.50 8.69 -3.84
CA PHE A 264 10.77 7.92 -4.85
C PHE A 264 11.27 8.22 -6.25
N ARG A 265 11.25 7.22 -7.14
CA ARG A 265 11.82 7.30 -8.50
C ARG A 265 10.78 7.51 -9.59
N SER A 266 9.51 7.33 -9.28
CA SER A 266 8.41 7.47 -10.24
C SER A 266 7.10 7.78 -9.51
N SER A 267 6.14 8.33 -10.25
CA SER A 267 4.79 8.56 -9.77
C SER A 267 4.12 7.26 -9.32
N ASP A 268 4.25 6.18 -10.10
CA ASP A 268 3.66 4.87 -9.76
C ASP A 268 4.18 4.33 -8.42
N GLU A 269 5.49 4.42 -8.17
CA GLU A 269 6.09 4.00 -6.90
C GLU A 269 5.55 4.84 -5.73
N TYR A 270 5.50 6.16 -5.90
CA TYR A 270 5.01 7.09 -4.89
C TYR A 270 3.53 6.85 -4.57
N GLN A 271 2.67 6.68 -5.57
CA GLN A 271 1.23 6.44 -5.38
C GLN A 271 0.96 5.11 -4.66
N ARG A 272 1.66 4.04 -5.03
CA ARG A 272 1.56 2.75 -4.32
C ARG A 272 2.04 2.84 -2.88
N ALA A 273 3.15 3.54 -2.65
CA ALA A 273 3.67 3.76 -1.31
C ALA A 273 2.70 4.57 -0.45
N GLN A 274 2.12 5.65 -1.00
CA GLN A 274 1.14 6.48 -0.30
C GLN A 274 -0.12 5.68 0.06
N THR A 275 -0.59 4.80 -0.84
CA THR A 275 -1.71 3.89 -0.58
C THR A 275 -1.41 2.94 0.59
N GLY A 276 -0.15 2.48 0.70
CA GLY A 276 0.32 1.68 1.83
C GLY A 276 0.65 2.48 3.11
N GLY A 277 0.49 3.81 3.09
CA GLY A 277 0.81 4.70 4.22
C GLY A 277 2.30 4.99 4.41
N PHE A 278 3.13 4.76 3.39
CA PHE A 278 4.56 5.05 3.40
C PHE A 278 4.85 6.45 2.88
N THR A 279 5.76 7.16 3.58
CA THR A 279 6.25 8.49 3.17
C THR A 279 7.69 8.47 2.68
N ALA A 280 8.40 7.36 2.90
CA ALA A 280 9.80 7.18 2.52
C ALA A 280 9.98 5.94 1.64
N ALA A 281 10.68 6.09 0.52
CA ALA A 281 10.82 5.04 -0.48
C ALA A 281 11.67 3.86 -0.01
N ASN A 282 12.65 4.10 0.86
CA ASN A 282 13.44 3.03 1.48
C ASN A 282 12.57 2.10 2.34
N GLU A 283 11.65 2.66 3.13
CA GLU A 283 10.72 1.91 3.97
C GLU A 283 9.72 1.12 3.10
N TYR A 284 9.15 1.75 2.08
CA TYR A 284 8.26 1.09 1.12
C TYR A 284 8.94 -0.10 0.41
N ARG A 285 10.15 0.10 -0.14
CA ARG A 285 10.89 -0.97 -0.82
C ARG A 285 11.25 -2.12 0.12
N ALA A 286 11.62 -1.82 1.37
CA ALA A 286 11.85 -2.84 2.39
C ALA A 286 10.57 -3.64 2.69
N ALA A 287 9.40 -2.97 2.77
CA ALA A 287 8.13 -3.64 2.94
C ALA A 287 7.82 -4.61 1.79
N VAL A 288 7.97 -4.13 0.54
CA VAL A 288 7.73 -4.93 -0.66
C VAL A 288 8.64 -6.15 -0.73
N GLN A 289 9.92 -6.02 -0.36
CA GLN A 289 10.85 -7.15 -0.28
C GLN A 289 10.40 -8.22 0.72
N LEU A 290 9.74 -7.80 1.81
CA LEU A 290 9.16 -8.69 2.81
C LEU A 290 7.75 -9.17 2.46
N GLY A 291 7.21 -8.79 1.29
CA GLY A 291 5.85 -9.11 0.86
C GLY A 291 4.75 -8.36 1.61
N MET A 292 5.08 -7.25 2.26
CA MET A 292 4.16 -6.43 3.05
C MET A 292 3.67 -5.23 2.24
N GLN A 293 2.38 -4.94 2.34
CA GLN A 293 1.75 -3.90 1.51
C GLN A 293 1.50 -2.59 2.26
N THR A 294 1.48 -2.62 3.60
CA THR A 294 1.17 -1.44 4.41
C THR A 294 2.24 -1.16 5.45
N ARG A 295 2.40 0.11 5.83
CA ARG A 295 3.33 0.54 6.88
C ARG A 295 2.95 -0.05 8.24
N VAL A 296 1.65 -0.19 8.51
CA VAL A 296 1.12 -0.80 9.74
C VAL A 296 1.54 -2.27 9.83
N GLU A 297 1.44 -3.02 8.72
CA GLU A 297 1.87 -4.41 8.66
C GLU A 297 3.39 -4.55 8.89
N LEU A 298 4.20 -3.69 8.26
CA LEU A 298 5.65 -3.68 8.47
C LEU A 298 6.03 -3.39 9.92
N ALA A 299 5.35 -2.44 10.56
CA ALA A 299 5.58 -2.12 11.97
C ALA A 299 5.19 -3.30 12.88
N ALA A 300 4.04 -3.93 12.63
CA ALA A 300 3.60 -5.10 13.37
C ALA A 300 4.57 -6.28 13.23
N TYR A 301 5.06 -6.54 12.01
CA TYR A 301 6.08 -7.57 11.78
C TYR A 301 7.38 -7.29 12.54
N ARG A 302 7.91 -6.06 12.47
CA ARG A 302 9.13 -5.67 13.20
C ARG A 302 8.98 -5.82 14.71
N ALA A 303 7.78 -5.55 15.25
CA ALA A 303 7.49 -5.72 16.67
C ALA A 303 7.22 -7.19 17.07
N SER A 304 6.87 -8.05 16.13
CA SER A 304 6.45 -9.44 16.40
C SER A 304 7.59 -10.38 16.82
N GLY A 305 8.84 -10.02 16.55
CA GLY A 305 10.01 -10.87 16.82
C GLY A 305 10.25 -12.00 15.81
N PHE A 306 9.43 -12.11 14.76
CA PHE A 306 9.68 -13.04 13.64
C PHE A 306 10.75 -12.49 12.68
N SER A 307 11.68 -13.36 12.25
CA SER A 307 12.66 -13.06 11.22
C SER A 307 12.24 -13.49 9.81
N ASP A 308 11.27 -14.41 9.71
CA ASP A 308 10.71 -14.89 8.45
C ASP A 308 9.28 -14.36 8.24
N PRO A 309 9.00 -13.62 7.14
CA PRO A 309 7.66 -13.14 6.82
C PRO A 309 6.62 -14.24 6.59
N ALA A 310 7.03 -15.44 6.14
CA ALA A 310 6.09 -16.54 5.96
C ALA A 310 5.62 -17.08 7.32
N ALA A 311 6.56 -17.35 8.23
CA ALA A 311 6.26 -17.74 9.62
C ALA A 311 5.37 -16.72 10.35
N TYR A 312 5.64 -15.41 10.19
CA TYR A 312 4.78 -14.36 10.77
C TYR A 312 3.34 -14.42 10.26
N ARG A 313 3.15 -14.61 8.95
CA ARG A 313 1.81 -14.69 8.36
C ARG A 313 1.05 -15.93 8.81
N ASP A 314 1.72 -17.08 8.89
CA ASP A 314 1.12 -18.31 9.43
C ASP A 314 0.70 -18.14 10.89
N ALA A 315 1.58 -17.60 11.73
CA ALA A 315 1.28 -17.30 13.13
C ALA A 315 0.09 -16.34 13.28
N LYS A 316 0.04 -15.28 12.46
CA LYS A 316 -1.06 -14.31 12.45
C LYS A 316 -2.39 -14.94 12.01
N GLN A 317 -2.37 -15.83 11.00
CA GLN A 317 -3.56 -16.58 10.59
C GLN A 317 -4.07 -17.50 11.71
N LYS A 318 -3.15 -18.04 12.53
CA LYS A 318 -3.47 -18.82 13.73
C LYS A 318 -3.85 -17.97 14.95
N GLY A 319 -3.88 -16.64 14.82
CA GLY A 319 -4.32 -15.72 15.87
C GLY A 319 -3.23 -15.22 16.82
N PHE A 320 -1.94 -15.45 16.49
CA PHE A 320 -0.82 -15.00 17.32
C PHE A 320 -0.27 -13.66 16.82
N ALA A 321 -0.02 -12.75 17.76
CA ALA A 321 0.51 -11.41 17.45
C ALA A 321 2.05 -11.37 17.44
N ASP A 322 2.70 -12.26 18.19
CA ASP A 322 4.14 -12.26 18.43
C ASP A 322 4.71 -13.69 18.45
N LYS A 323 6.03 -13.78 18.28
CA LYS A 323 6.73 -15.05 18.18
C LYS A 323 6.73 -15.82 19.50
N ALA A 324 6.79 -15.14 20.64
CA ALA A 324 6.85 -15.81 21.93
C ALA A 324 5.53 -16.52 22.26
N SER A 325 4.39 -15.88 21.98
CA SER A 325 3.08 -16.51 22.14
C SER A 325 2.86 -17.67 21.18
N TYR A 326 3.31 -17.53 19.92
CA TYR A 326 3.27 -18.62 18.94
C TYR A 326 4.13 -19.82 19.36
N ASP A 327 5.40 -19.59 19.71
CA ASP A 327 6.32 -20.64 20.15
C ASP A 327 5.80 -21.35 21.40
N LYS A 328 5.22 -20.61 22.35
CA LYS A 328 4.61 -21.19 23.57
C LYS A 328 3.43 -22.11 23.22
N ALA A 329 2.59 -21.72 22.27
CA ALA A 329 1.46 -22.54 21.83
C ALA A 329 1.92 -23.81 21.10
N GLU A 330 2.90 -23.72 20.20
CA GLU A 330 3.46 -24.89 19.52
C GLU A 330 4.16 -25.85 20.52
N ALA A 331 4.86 -25.31 21.52
CA ALA A 331 5.46 -26.11 22.59
C ALA A 331 4.41 -26.85 23.43
N ARG A 332 3.29 -26.19 23.77
CA ARG A 332 2.16 -26.83 24.47
C ARG A 332 1.53 -27.92 23.61
N LYS A 333 1.32 -27.68 22.32
CA LYS A 333 0.79 -28.68 21.38
C LYS A 333 1.69 -29.91 21.30
N LEU A 334 3.01 -29.71 21.21
CA LEU A 334 3.98 -30.81 21.21
C LEU A 334 3.99 -31.57 22.55
N LYS A 335 3.94 -30.86 23.69
CA LYS A 335 3.84 -31.47 25.03
C LYS A 335 2.59 -32.35 25.14
N ALA A 336 1.43 -31.84 24.70
CA ALA A 336 0.18 -32.58 24.70
C ALA A 336 0.24 -33.82 23.80
N ALA A 337 0.78 -33.70 22.58
CA ALA A 337 0.94 -34.83 21.66
C ALA A 337 1.87 -35.92 22.23
N ARG A 338 2.99 -35.53 22.86
CA ARG A 338 3.89 -36.46 23.56
C ARG A 338 3.19 -37.15 24.75
N GLY A 339 2.41 -36.41 25.53
CA GLY A 339 1.63 -36.95 26.64
C GLY A 339 0.59 -37.98 26.19
N ALA A 340 -0.14 -37.68 25.10
CA ALA A 340 -1.10 -38.59 24.50
C ALA A 340 -0.42 -39.86 23.94
N ALA A 341 0.69 -39.72 23.23
CA ALA A 341 1.48 -40.84 22.74
C ALA A 341 2.01 -41.74 23.87
N THR A 342 2.53 -41.14 24.95
CA THR A 342 3.02 -41.87 26.12
C THR A 342 1.89 -42.62 26.82
N THR A 343 0.72 -41.99 26.94
CA THR A 343 -0.49 -42.64 27.48
C THR A 343 -0.90 -43.83 26.64
N LEU A 344 -0.94 -43.68 25.31
CA LEU A 344 -1.28 -44.77 24.39
C LEU A 344 -0.29 -45.94 24.51
N LEU A 345 1.02 -45.67 24.59
CA LEU A 345 2.02 -46.71 24.81
C LEU A 345 1.83 -47.43 26.15
N SER A 346 1.56 -46.69 27.22
CA SER A 346 1.32 -47.25 28.55
C SER A 346 0.05 -48.12 28.59
N ASP A 347 -1.02 -47.69 27.93
CA ASP A 347 -2.27 -48.45 27.87
C ASP A 347 -2.09 -49.72 27.02
N ALA A 348 -1.41 -49.61 25.87
CA ALA A 348 -1.05 -50.75 25.04
C ALA A 348 -0.22 -51.78 25.83
N GLU A 349 0.83 -51.33 26.52
CA GLU A 349 1.68 -52.20 27.33
C GLU A 349 0.88 -52.90 28.44
N THR A 350 0.04 -52.15 29.16
CA THR A 350 -0.76 -52.69 30.27
C THR A 350 -1.78 -53.73 29.76
N PHE A 351 -2.47 -53.42 28.65
CA PHE A 351 -3.44 -54.33 28.06
C PHE A 351 -2.80 -55.63 27.57
N LEU A 352 -1.67 -55.54 26.87
CA LEU A 352 -0.97 -56.72 26.33
C LEU A 352 -0.37 -57.60 27.44
N LYS A 353 0.06 -57.01 28.56
CA LYS A 353 0.48 -57.78 29.76
C LYS A 353 -0.66 -58.59 30.36
N LEU A 354 -1.88 -58.03 30.37
CA LEU A 354 -3.08 -58.72 30.86
C LEU A 354 -3.63 -59.73 29.85
N ASN A 355 -3.33 -59.56 28.56
CA ASN A 355 -3.83 -60.38 27.45
C ASN A 355 -2.68 -60.91 26.57
N PRO A 356 -1.84 -61.84 27.07
CA PRO A 356 -0.65 -62.27 26.33
C PRO A 356 -0.95 -63.08 25.05
N GLN A 357 -2.19 -63.51 24.83
CA GLN A 357 -2.64 -64.29 23.66
C GLN A 357 -3.21 -63.40 22.54
N THR A 358 -2.95 -62.09 22.55
CA THR A 358 -3.42 -61.16 21.52
C THR A 358 -2.88 -61.52 20.13
N SER A 359 -3.78 -61.59 19.13
CA SER A 359 -3.41 -61.73 17.73
C SER A 359 -2.65 -60.49 17.23
N ASN A 360 -1.76 -60.68 16.24
CA ASN A 360 -0.96 -59.59 15.63
C ASN A 360 -0.01 -58.85 16.60
N LEU A 361 0.40 -59.49 17.71
CA LEU A 361 1.30 -58.91 18.71
C LEU A 361 2.60 -58.32 18.12
N VAL A 362 3.18 -58.99 17.12
CA VAL A 362 4.43 -58.55 16.47
C VAL A 362 4.24 -57.21 15.74
N GLU A 363 3.11 -57.02 15.07
CA GLU A 363 2.81 -55.80 14.33
C GLU A 363 2.51 -54.63 15.28
N ILE A 364 1.74 -54.90 16.34
CA ILE A 364 1.46 -53.92 17.41
C ILE A 364 2.77 -53.49 18.09
N ALA A 365 3.64 -54.43 18.44
CA ALA A 365 4.94 -54.15 19.03
C ALA A 365 5.83 -53.29 18.10
N GLY A 366 5.80 -53.56 16.79
CA GLY A 366 6.49 -52.76 15.78
C GLY A 366 6.00 -51.31 15.74
N GLN A 367 4.68 -51.08 15.72
CA GLN A 367 4.12 -49.72 15.73
C GLN A 367 4.32 -49.00 17.07
N ALA A 368 4.29 -49.73 18.20
CA ALA A 368 4.61 -49.18 19.52
C ALA A 368 6.07 -48.72 19.61
N ALA A 369 7.00 -49.52 19.10
CA ALA A 369 8.41 -49.12 19.02
C ALA A 369 8.61 -47.89 18.12
N ALA A 370 7.93 -47.83 16.97
CA ALA A 370 7.97 -46.68 16.08
C ALA A 370 7.41 -45.41 16.75
N LEU A 371 6.27 -45.50 17.45
CA LEU A 371 5.72 -44.38 18.20
C LEU A 371 6.67 -43.92 19.31
N ASN A 372 7.25 -44.85 20.08
CA ASN A 372 8.19 -44.50 21.14
C ASN A 372 9.43 -43.77 20.61
N ALA A 373 9.92 -44.16 19.43
CA ALA A 373 11.00 -43.44 18.75
C ALA A 373 10.58 -42.00 18.38
N GLN A 374 9.33 -41.80 17.97
CA GLN A 374 8.81 -40.46 17.62
C GLN A 374 8.60 -39.54 18.83
N VAL A 375 8.36 -40.08 20.04
CA VAL A 375 8.16 -39.27 21.26
C VAL A 375 9.36 -38.36 21.55
N GLN A 376 10.57 -38.80 21.16
CA GLN A 376 11.80 -38.02 21.33
C GLN A 376 12.01 -36.94 20.26
N THR A 377 11.20 -36.92 19.20
CA THR A 377 11.34 -35.95 18.10
C THR A 377 10.55 -34.67 18.38
N ALA A 378 10.88 -33.59 17.67
CA ALA A 378 10.18 -32.30 17.76
C ALA A 378 8.99 -32.16 16.80
N SER A 379 8.60 -33.22 16.07
CA SER A 379 7.53 -33.16 15.07
C SER A 379 6.21 -33.65 15.62
N THR A 380 5.27 -32.74 15.82
CA THR A 380 3.90 -33.05 16.24
C THR A 380 3.17 -33.93 15.22
N ASP A 381 3.37 -33.71 13.92
CA ASP A 381 2.70 -34.46 12.86
C ASP A 381 3.20 -35.91 12.76
N ALA A 382 4.52 -36.12 12.85
CA ALA A 382 5.10 -37.46 12.84
C ALA A 382 4.64 -38.28 14.06
N LEU A 383 4.54 -37.61 15.22
CA LEU A 383 3.99 -38.17 16.46
C LEU A 383 2.53 -38.59 16.28
N ASN A 384 1.67 -37.68 15.82
CA ASN A 384 0.25 -37.95 15.64
C ASN A 384 -0.01 -39.06 14.63
N ASN A 385 0.73 -39.07 13.51
CA ASN A 385 0.61 -40.11 12.49
C ASN A 385 1.01 -41.49 13.04
N SER A 386 2.07 -41.57 13.85
CA SER A 386 2.50 -42.83 14.45
C SER A 386 1.54 -43.30 15.55
N ALA A 387 1.01 -42.37 16.34
CA ALA A 387 0.01 -42.66 17.36
C ALA A 387 -1.28 -43.22 16.74
N LEU A 388 -1.71 -42.64 15.62
CA LEU A 388 -2.90 -43.08 14.90
C LEU A 388 -2.75 -44.48 14.30
N LYS A 389 -1.56 -44.82 13.77
CA LYS A 389 -1.27 -46.18 13.29
C LYS A 389 -1.36 -47.22 14.40
N LEU A 390 -0.74 -46.96 15.56
CA LEU A 390 -0.80 -47.87 16.70
C LEU A 390 -2.23 -47.99 17.24
N SER A 391 -2.94 -46.86 17.39
CA SER A 391 -4.33 -46.83 17.85
C SER A 391 -5.24 -47.68 16.95
N ASN A 392 -5.13 -47.55 15.62
CA ASN A 392 -5.93 -48.33 14.69
C ASN A 392 -5.71 -49.85 14.85
N LEU A 393 -4.47 -50.30 15.08
CA LEU A 393 -4.21 -51.72 15.33
C LEU A 393 -4.84 -52.17 16.65
N LEU A 394 -4.64 -51.41 17.72
CA LEU A 394 -5.15 -51.76 19.05
C LEU A 394 -6.69 -51.80 19.09
N MET A 395 -7.36 -50.91 18.37
CA MET A 395 -8.83 -50.86 18.31
C MET A 395 -9.45 -52.09 17.59
N THR A 396 -8.65 -52.85 16.83
CA THR A 396 -9.11 -54.13 16.24
C THR A 396 -8.97 -55.31 17.21
N VAL A 397 -8.27 -55.13 18.32
CA VAL A 397 -8.07 -56.17 19.34
C VAL A 397 -9.29 -56.24 20.24
N SER A 398 -9.86 -57.44 20.38
CA SER A 398 -11.03 -57.68 21.22
C SER A 398 -10.80 -57.23 22.67
N GLY A 399 -11.69 -56.38 23.19
CA GLY A 399 -11.64 -55.89 24.58
C GLY A 399 -10.76 -54.67 24.81
N TYR A 400 -9.97 -54.22 23.83
CA TYR A 400 -9.13 -53.01 23.98
C TYR A 400 -9.96 -51.73 24.05
N SER A 401 -11.06 -51.63 23.27
CA SER A 401 -11.95 -50.48 23.28
C SER A 401 -12.55 -50.20 24.66
N GLU A 402 -13.04 -51.24 25.34
CA GLU A 402 -13.62 -51.15 26.68
C GLU A 402 -12.55 -50.83 27.72
N PHE A 403 -11.37 -51.45 27.60
CA PHE A 403 -10.22 -51.16 28.46
C PHE A 403 -9.79 -49.69 28.35
N SER A 404 -9.60 -49.19 27.13
CA SER A 404 -9.22 -47.79 26.87
C SER A 404 -10.26 -46.84 27.43
N ALA A 405 -11.55 -47.08 27.19
CA ALA A 405 -12.63 -46.23 27.69
C ALA A 405 -12.67 -46.17 29.23
N SER A 406 -12.41 -47.30 29.91
CA SER A 406 -12.31 -47.33 31.38
C SER A 406 -11.14 -46.50 31.88
N ARG A 407 -9.97 -46.64 31.25
CA ARG A 407 -8.75 -45.88 31.59
C ARG A 407 -8.91 -44.38 31.33
N ASP A 408 -9.57 -44.00 30.24
CA ASP A 408 -9.90 -42.61 29.93
C ASP A 408 -10.82 -42.00 30.99
N LYS A 409 -11.81 -42.76 31.48
CA LYS A 409 -12.71 -42.31 32.56
C LYS A 409 -11.95 -42.08 33.86
N GLU A 410 -11.07 -43.00 34.26
CA GLU A 410 -10.22 -42.84 35.44
C GLU A 410 -9.33 -41.59 35.34
N ARG A 411 -8.69 -41.38 34.18
CA ARG A 411 -7.86 -40.20 33.94
C ARG A 411 -8.66 -38.91 33.96
N ALA A 412 -9.85 -38.89 33.37
CA ALA A 412 -10.72 -37.70 33.38
C ALA A 412 -11.10 -37.30 34.81
N GLN A 413 -11.44 -38.27 35.66
CA GLN A 413 -11.72 -38.03 37.09
C GLN A 413 -10.49 -37.52 37.85
N ALA A 414 -9.30 -38.08 37.57
CA ALA A 414 -8.05 -37.62 38.18
C ALA A 414 -7.71 -36.18 37.76
N ILE A 415 -7.89 -35.84 36.48
CA ILE A 415 -7.69 -34.50 35.93
C ILE A 415 -8.67 -33.50 36.58
N GLU A 416 -9.95 -33.86 36.70
CA GLU A 416 -10.95 -32.99 37.32
C GLU A 416 -10.64 -32.72 38.80
N LYS A 417 -10.23 -33.76 39.54
CA LYS A 417 -9.79 -33.63 40.92
C LYS A 417 -8.57 -32.69 41.03
N GLN A 418 -7.55 -32.91 40.20
CA GLN A 418 -6.34 -32.09 40.20
C GLN A 418 -6.65 -30.63 39.82
N ARG A 419 -7.56 -30.42 38.86
CA ARG A 419 -8.02 -29.08 38.47
C ARG A 419 -8.66 -28.36 39.65
N ALA A 420 -9.57 -29.03 40.37
CA ALA A 420 -10.24 -28.46 41.53
C ALA A 420 -9.25 -28.09 42.65
N GLU A 421 -8.25 -28.95 42.91
CA GLU A 421 -7.19 -28.70 43.88
C GLU A 421 -6.35 -27.47 43.52
N ILE A 422 -5.85 -27.38 42.28
CA ILE A 422 -5.03 -26.24 41.83
C ILE A 422 -5.83 -24.94 41.83
N PHE A 423 -7.09 -25.00 41.39
CA PHE A 423 -7.96 -23.82 41.39
C PHE A 423 -8.19 -23.28 42.81
N ALA A 424 -8.45 -24.18 43.78
CA ALA A 424 -8.61 -23.79 45.18
C ALA A 424 -7.32 -23.15 45.75
N GLU A 425 -6.15 -23.71 45.41
CA GLU A 425 -4.84 -23.15 45.79
C GLU A 425 -4.65 -21.73 45.24
N LEU A 426 -4.88 -21.52 43.94
CA LEU A 426 -4.74 -20.22 43.29
C LEU A 426 -5.70 -19.15 43.85
N GLN A 427 -6.93 -19.53 44.22
CA GLN A 427 -7.85 -18.59 44.88
C GLN A 427 -7.36 -18.20 46.28
N ALA A 428 -6.78 -19.13 47.04
CA ALA A 428 -6.19 -18.84 48.34
C ALA A 428 -4.98 -17.89 48.21
N ASP A 429 -4.08 -18.18 47.26
CA ASP A 429 -2.90 -17.34 46.97
C ASP A 429 -3.32 -15.92 46.56
N ARG A 430 -4.30 -15.80 45.67
CA ARG A 430 -4.89 -14.52 45.25
C ARG A 430 -5.38 -13.71 46.45
N GLN A 431 -6.09 -14.33 47.38
CA GLN A 431 -6.58 -13.67 48.59
C GLN A 431 -5.45 -13.27 49.55
N ALA A 432 -4.41 -14.09 49.67
CA ALA A 432 -3.22 -13.77 50.47
C ALA A 432 -2.47 -12.56 49.90
N LEU A 433 -2.22 -12.55 48.59
CA LEU A 433 -1.56 -11.44 47.89
C LEU A 433 -2.36 -10.14 47.97
N LYS A 434 -3.69 -10.18 47.78
CA LYS A 434 -4.57 -8.99 47.95
C LYS A 434 -4.50 -8.42 49.36
N ARG A 435 -4.45 -9.27 50.39
CA ARG A 435 -4.26 -8.84 51.78
C ARG A 435 -2.88 -8.22 52.00
N TRP A 436 -1.82 -8.87 51.53
CA TRP A 436 -0.47 -8.34 51.63
C TRP A 436 -0.34 -6.96 50.94
N MET A 437 -0.93 -6.78 49.76
CA MET A 437 -0.94 -5.49 49.06
C MET A 437 -1.57 -4.37 49.91
N SER A 438 -2.66 -4.67 50.62
CA SER A 438 -3.37 -3.68 51.44
C SER A 438 -2.53 -3.16 52.63
N SER A 439 -1.58 -3.95 53.13
CA SER A 439 -0.68 -3.57 54.22
C SER A 439 0.70 -3.09 53.74
N HIS A 440 1.04 -3.25 52.46
CA HIS A 440 2.37 -2.97 51.90
C HIS A 440 2.35 -2.00 50.69
N LEU A 441 1.51 -0.95 50.76
CA LEU A 441 1.32 0.02 49.67
C LEU A 441 2.58 0.82 49.29
N THR A 442 3.59 0.88 50.15
CA THR A 442 4.88 1.56 49.89
C THR A 442 6.02 0.59 49.57
N SER A 443 5.76 -0.71 49.50
CA SER A 443 6.77 -1.72 49.22
C SER A 443 7.28 -1.62 47.79
N THR A 444 8.60 -1.75 47.60
CA THR A 444 9.23 -1.83 46.28
C THR A 444 8.84 -3.10 45.52
N LYS A 445 8.31 -4.12 46.21
CA LYS A 445 7.81 -5.38 45.61
C LYS A 445 6.39 -5.26 45.05
N LEU A 446 5.66 -4.19 45.41
CA LEU A 446 4.25 -4.00 45.08
C LEU A 446 3.93 -4.07 43.58
N PRO A 447 4.71 -3.45 42.65
CA PRO A 447 4.38 -3.48 41.23
C PRO A 447 4.28 -4.91 40.65
N GLU A 448 5.20 -5.80 41.03
CA GLU A 448 5.18 -7.20 40.59
C GLU A 448 4.03 -7.98 41.21
N VAL A 449 3.74 -7.78 42.50
CA VAL A 449 2.60 -8.43 43.17
C VAL A 449 1.27 -7.99 42.55
N VAL A 450 1.12 -6.70 42.24
CA VAL A 450 -0.06 -6.18 41.53
C VAL A 450 -0.21 -6.84 40.16
N GLN A 451 0.89 -7.03 39.43
CA GLN A 451 0.87 -7.68 38.13
C GLN A 451 0.45 -9.15 38.23
N GLU A 452 0.98 -9.89 39.20
CA GLU A 452 0.64 -11.30 39.41
C GLU A 452 -0.83 -11.48 39.80
N VAL A 453 -1.36 -10.63 40.71
CA VAL A 453 -2.77 -10.66 41.10
C VAL A 453 -3.69 -10.36 39.91
N LYS A 454 -3.31 -9.43 39.01
CA LYS A 454 -4.06 -9.19 37.77
C LYS A 454 -4.02 -10.41 36.85
N ALA A 455 -2.88 -11.06 36.69
CA ALA A 455 -2.78 -12.29 35.91
C ALA A 455 -3.67 -13.41 36.49
N LEU A 456 -3.74 -13.54 37.81
CA LEU A 456 -4.64 -14.49 38.48
C LEU A 456 -6.12 -14.13 38.32
N ASP A 457 -6.46 -12.84 38.24
CA ASP A 457 -7.81 -12.39 37.92
C ASP A 457 -8.23 -12.87 36.51
N ASP A 458 -7.32 -12.86 35.52
CA ASP A 458 -7.60 -13.34 34.15
C ASP A 458 -7.70 -14.87 34.06
N VAL A 459 -7.06 -15.60 34.98
CA VAL A 459 -7.09 -17.08 35.05
C VAL A 459 -8.31 -17.60 35.83
N SER A 460 -9.09 -16.76 36.51
CA SER A 460 -10.19 -17.23 37.36
C SER A 460 -11.31 -17.97 36.63
N ASP A 461 -11.40 -17.80 35.31
CA ASP A 461 -12.46 -18.36 34.47
C ASP A 461 -11.96 -19.47 33.55
N THR A 462 -10.66 -19.84 33.61
CA THR A 462 -10.14 -20.92 32.76
C THR A 462 -10.48 -22.30 33.32
N ASN A 463 -10.83 -23.22 32.43
CA ASN A 463 -11.08 -24.62 32.75
C ASN A 463 -9.92 -25.53 32.32
N ASP A 464 -8.82 -24.95 31.84
CA ASP A 464 -7.65 -25.63 31.31
C ASP A 464 -6.60 -25.93 32.40
N LEU A 465 -6.31 -27.21 32.63
CA LEU A 465 -5.39 -27.66 33.69
C LEU A 465 -3.95 -27.17 33.48
N ASP A 466 -3.48 -27.12 32.23
CA ASP A 466 -2.13 -26.63 31.93
C ASP A 466 -2.01 -25.14 32.26
N SER A 467 -3.00 -24.32 31.88
CA SER A 467 -3.04 -22.90 32.23
C SER A 467 -3.09 -22.65 33.75
N LEU A 468 -3.87 -23.45 34.48
CA LEU A 468 -3.90 -23.39 35.95
C LEU A 468 -2.56 -23.81 36.57
N THR A 469 -1.91 -24.82 36.01
CA THR A 469 -0.60 -25.29 36.49
C THR A 469 0.48 -24.25 36.23
N ASP A 470 0.50 -23.62 35.05
CA ASP A 470 1.41 -22.54 34.69
C ASP A 470 1.22 -21.33 35.62
N ALA A 471 -0.04 -20.96 35.91
CA ALA A 471 -0.35 -19.87 36.84
C ALA A 471 0.16 -20.16 38.26
N ARG A 472 -0.04 -21.38 38.75
CA ARG A 472 0.46 -21.80 40.07
C ARG A 472 1.98 -21.73 40.14
N GLU A 473 2.67 -22.19 39.10
CA GLU A 473 4.14 -22.14 39.06
C GLU A 473 4.66 -20.70 38.99
N SER A 474 3.97 -19.83 38.24
CA SER A 474 4.27 -18.39 38.18
C SER A 474 4.20 -17.74 39.57
N VAL A 475 3.09 -17.93 40.27
CA VAL A 475 2.88 -17.42 41.63
C VAL A 475 3.96 -17.92 42.58
N ARG A 476 4.23 -19.23 42.60
CA ARG A 476 5.26 -19.83 43.45
C ARG A 476 6.66 -19.29 43.15
N THR A 477 6.99 -19.14 41.87
CA THR A 477 8.28 -18.59 41.44
C THR A 477 8.43 -17.13 41.86
N MET A 478 7.38 -16.32 41.71
CA MET A 478 7.36 -14.93 42.15
C MET A 478 7.52 -14.82 43.66
N ILE A 479 6.74 -15.60 44.43
CA ILE A 479 6.82 -15.65 45.89
C ILE A 479 8.23 -16.03 46.34
N ALA A 480 8.83 -17.07 45.73
CA ALA A 480 10.18 -17.51 46.06
C ALA A 480 11.24 -16.45 45.71
N ARG A 481 11.15 -15.85 44.51
CA ARG A 481 12.09 -14.83 44.03
C ARG A 481 12.05 -13.57 44.89
N GLN A 482 10.86 -13.15 45.30
CA GLN A 482 10.64 -11.97 46.13
C GLN A 482 10.79 -12.26 47.63
N ALA A 483 11.09 -13.51 48.00
CA ALA A 483 11.15 -14.00 49.38
C ALA A 483 9.88 -13.63 50.20
N LEU A 484 8.71 -13.71 49.58
CA LEU A 484 7.43 -13.30 50.18
C LEU A 484 6.81 -14.37 51.09
N VAL A 485 7.39 -15.58 51.15
CA VAL A 485 6.84 -16.71 51.91
C VAL A 485 6.56 -16.32 53.36
N GLU A 486 7.55 -15.76 54.06
CA GLU A 486 7.42 -15.37 55.46
C GLU A 486 6.45 -14.19 55.65
N GLU A 487 6.45 -13.23 54.72
CA GLU A 487 5.56 -12.06 54.77
C GLU A 487 4.08 -12.41 54.54
N LEU A 488 3.81 -13.47 53.77
CA LEU A 488 2.47 -14.00 53.53
C LEU A 488 1.99 -14.89 54.69
N ASP A 489 2.91 -15.53 55.42
CA ASP A 489 2.64 -16.32 56.62
C ASP A 489 2.47 -15.45 57.88
N THR A 490 3.07 -14.27 57.94
CA THR A 490 2.92 -13.32 59.06
C THR A 490 1.59 -12.58 59.00
N SER A 491 0.52 -13.24 59.44
CA SER A 491 -0.69 -12.56 59.89
C SER A 491 -0.63 -12.42 61.42
N PRO A 492 -0.65 -11.22 62.01
CA PRO A 492 -1.08 -11.09 63.39
C PRO A 492 -2.56 -11.42 63.43
N ALA A 493 -2.92 -12.46 64.17
CA ALA A 493 -4.26 -12.59 64.70
C ALA A 493 -4.52 -11.34 65.57
N ALA A 494 -5.31 -10.41 65.05
CA ALA A 494 -5.74 -9.24 65.79
C ALA A 494 -6.60 -9.71 66.97
N SER A 495 -6.07 -9.52 68.17
CA SER A 495 -6.73 -9.71 69.44
C SER A 495 -7.97 -8.83 69.58
N SER A 496 -9.07 -9.47 69.98
CA SER A 496 -10.13 -8.97 70.87
C SER A 496 -10.87 -7.68 70.49
N GLN A 497 -12.14 -7.84 70.06
CA GLN A 497 -13.21 -7.10 70.71
C GLN A 497 -14.51 -7.92 70.79
N SER A 498 -14.99 -7.99 72.03
CA SER A 498 -16.22 -8.59 72.52
C SER A 498 -17.45 -8.28 71.66
N GLY A 499 -18.23 -9.33 71.36
CA GLY A 499 -19.55 -9.22 70.75
C GLY A 499 -20.28 -10.55 70.77
N ASN A 500 -21.12 -10.76 71.79
CA ASN A 500 -22.07 -11.86 71.89
C ASN A 500 -22.89 -12.02 70.60
N GLY A 501 -23.01 -13.25 70.10
CA GLY A 501 -23.95 -13.62 69.06
C GLY A 501 -23.93 -15.13 68.85
N ALA A 502 -25.00 -15.80 69.26
CA ALA A 502 -25.10 -17.25 69.38
C ALA A 502 -25.25 -17.98 68.03
N ALA A 503 -24.72 -19.20 68.03
CA ALA A 503 -25.16 -20.40 67.31
C ALA A 503 -25.19 -20.41 65.77
N GLN A 504 -24.32 -21.22 65.17
CA GLN A 504 -24.76 -22.49 64.58
C GLN A 504 -23.59 -23.43 64.32
N GLU A 505 -23.68 -24.63 64.90
CA GLU A 505 -22.78 -25.76 64.67
C GLU A 505 -22.83 -26.21 63.20
N SER A 506 -21.66 -26.49 62.64
CA SER A 506 -21.49 -27.43 61.53
C SER A 506 -20.16 -28.15 61.73
N ASN A 507 -20.28 -29.36 62.28
CA ASN A 507 -19.20 -30.29 62.56
C ASN A 507 -18.42 -30.68 61.29
N THR A 508 -17.22 -30.15 61.12
CA THR A 508 -16.12 -30.84 60.42
C THR A 508 -14.83 -30.57 61.18
N ALA A 509 -14.54 -31.40 62.18
CA ALA A 509 -13.31 -31.29 62.96
C ALA A 509 -12.09 -31.55 62.06
N THR A 510 -11.40 -30.48 61.69
CA THR A 510 -10.09 -30.54 61.04
C THR A 510 -9.07 -30.92 62.12
N TYR A 511 -8.50 -32.13 62.06
CA TYR A 511 -7.45 -32.53 63.01
C TYR A 511 -6.21 -31.67 62.80
N SER A 512 -5.75 -30.97 63.83
CA SER A 512 -4.50 -30.22 63.80
C SER A 512 -3.30 -31.16 63.84
N VAL A 513 -2.46 -31.11 62.78
CA VAL A 513 -1.19 -31.82 62.73
C VAL A 513 -0.19 -31.08 63.62
N THR A 514 0.31 -31.76 64.64
CA THR A 514 1.34 -31.29 65.57
C THR A 514 2.60 -32.12 65.39
N ASP A 515 3.74 -31.65 65.89
CA ASP A 515 5.00 -32.43 65.81
C ASP A 515 4.90 -33.81 66.46
N LEU A 516 3.95 -33.99 67.39
CA LEU A 516 3.68 -35.27 68.05
C LEU A 516 2.92 -36.28 67.18
N ASN A 517 2.10 -35.84 66.22
CA ASN A 517 1.29 -36.73 65.37
C ASN A 517 1.75 -36.78 63.89
N LYS A 518 2.66 -35.89 63.47
CA LYS A 518 3.20 -35.80 62.10
C LYS A 518 3.85 -37.10 61.59
N ALA A 519 4.41 -37.92 62.47
CA ALA A 519 5.03 -39.19 62.10
C ALA A 519 4.01 -40.28 61.73
N LEU A 520 2.76 -40.19 62.20
CA LEU A 520 1.68 -41.16 61.95
C LEU A 520 0.99 -40.95 60.59
N LEU A 521 1.29 -39.84 59.90
CA LEU A 521 0.61 -39.40 58.68
C LEU A 521 1.49 -39.50 57.42
N ARG A 522 2.55 -40.32 57.46
CA ARG A 522 3.42 -40.59 56.30
C ARG A 522 3.08 -41.94 55.68
N GLY A 523 2.48 -41.92 54.48
CA GLY A 523 2.10 -43.10 53.70
C GLY A 523 0.94 -42.80 52.75
N ALA A 524 0.61 -43.71 51.84
CA ALA A 524 -0.59 -43.59 51.02
C ALA A 524 -1.84 -43.68 51.91
N LEU A 525 -2.86 -42.84 51.67
CA LEU A 525 -4.08 -42.76 52.50
C LEU A 525 -4.83 -44.10 52.63
N GLN A 526 -4.69 -45.00 51.65
CA GLN A 526 -5.27 -46.34 51.65
C GLN A 526 -4.60 -47.34 52.62
N ASP A 527 -3.48 -46.97 53.25
CA ASP A 527 -2.78 -47.80 54.25
C ASP A 527 -2.97 -47.27 55.70
N VAL A 528 -3.84 -46.26 55.90
CA VAL A 528 -4.00 -45.57 57.19
C VAL A 528 -5.22 -46.07 57.95
N VAL A 529 -5.01 -46.75 59.08
CA VAL A 529 -6.06 -47.02 60.08
C VAL A 529 -6.02 -45.92 61.13
N VAL A 530 -7.05 -45.07 61.17
CA VAL A 530 -7.14 -43.97 62.14
C VAL A 530 -7.73 -44.48 63.45
N LEU A 531 -6.91 -44.54 64.48
CA LEU A 531 -7.33 -44.75 65.86
C LEU A 531 -7.50 -43.39 66.53
N TYR A 532 -8.70 -43.03 66.94
CA TYR A 532 -8.96 -41.79 67.68
C TYR A 532 -9.64 -42.07 69.01
N ASN A 533 -9.35 -41.23 70.00
CA ASN A 533 -9.96 -41.33 71.32
C ASN A 533 -11.34 -40.66 71.30
N ALA A 534 -12.40 -41.46 71.26
CA ALA A 534 -13.77 -40.98 71.11
C ALA A 534 -14.41 -40.42 72.40
N GLY A 535 -13.69 -40.35 73.52
CA GLY A 535 -14.20 -39.70 74.73
C GLY A 535 -13.28 -39.79 75.95
N PRO A 536 -13.53 -39.01 77.01
CA PRO A 536 -12.61 -38.85 78.15
C PRO A 536 -12.37 -40.13 78.97
N LYS A 537 -13.13 -41.22 78.71
CA LYS A 537 -12.96 -42.52 79.36
C LYS A 537 -12.20 -43.54 78.51
N ALA A 538 -11.89 -43.25 77.24
CA ALA A 538 -11.25 -44.21 76.35
C ALA A 538 -9.74 -44.33 76.66
N PRO A 539 -9.16 -45.55 76.59
CA PRO A 539 -7.74 -45.79 76.83
C PRO A 539 -6.87 -44.94 75.89
N SER A 540 -5.82 -44.33 76.43
CA SER A 540 -4.88 -43.51 75.67
C SER A 540 -3.82 -44.39 75.00
N LEU A 541 -3.36 -43.98 73.82
CA LEU A 541 -2.21 -44.59 73.15
C LEU A 541 -0.93 -43.93 73.69
N LEU A 542 0.02 -44.73 74.18
CA LEU A 542 1.34 -44.31 74.65
C LEU A 542 2.40 -44.78 73.68
N ARG A 543 3.49 -44.01 73.56
CA ARG A 543 4.72 -44.45 72.88
C ARG A 543 5.75 -44.85 73.94
N THR A 544 6.26 -46.08 73.86
CA THR A 544 7.28 -46.58 74.77
C THR A 544 8.64 -45.95 74.44
N ILE A 545 9.57 -46.04 75.38
CA ILE A 545 10.98 -45.65 75.18
C ILE A 545 11.69 -46.42 74.07
N SER A 546 11.18 -47.60 73.68
CA SER A 546 11.64 -48.36 72.50
C SER A 546 11.00 -47.91 71.18
N GLY A 547 10.17 -46.88 71.21
CA GLY A 547 9.51 -46.31 70.02
C GLY A 547 8.25 -47.04 69.56
N GLN A 548 7.85 -48.12 70.25
CA GLN A 548 6.61 -48.88 69.99
C GLN A 548 5.40 -48.20 70.63
N PHE A 549 4.18 -48.61 70.25
CA PHE A 549 2.94 -48.08 70.79
C PHE A 549 2.28 -49.08 71.76
N SER A 550 1.65 -48.59 72.83
CA SER A 550 0.96 -49.39 73.86
C SER A 550 -0.31 -48.68 74.31
N LEU A 551 -1.36 -49.43 74.67
CA LEU A 551 -2.61 -48.86 75.21
C LEU A 551 -2.56 -48.76 76.74
N THR A 552 -2.98 -47.63 77.33
CA THR A 552 -2.86 -47.38 78.78
C THR A 552 -3.59 -48.37 79.68
N LYS A 553 -4.60 -49.09 79.17
CA LYS A 553 -5.41 -50.05 79.93
C LYS A 553 -5.44 -51.46 79.31
N ASN A 554 -4.55 -51.78 78.35
CA ASN A 554 -4.57 -53.03 77.59
C ASN A 554 -5.95 -53.37 76.97
N GLN A 555 -6.76 -52.35 76.67
CA GLN A 555 -8.10 -52.50 76.09
C GLN A 555 -8.29 -51.44 75.00
N ALA A 556 -9.06 -51.79 73.96
CA ALA A 556 -9.48 -50.86 72.91
C ALA A 556 -10.92 -51.17 72.47
N TRP A 557 -11.67 -50.12 72.15
CA TRP A 557 -12.98 -50.21 71.50
C TRP A 557 -12.79 -50.00 70.01
N ILE A 558 -13.27 -50.92 69.19
CA ILE A 558 -13.14 -50.86 67.73
C ILE A 558 -14.50 -50.51 67.13
N CYS A 559 -14.59 -49.36 66.47
CA CYS A 559 -15.75 -48.96 65.69
C CYS A 559 -15.40 -48.98 64.20
N LEU A 560 -16.23 -49.63 63.39
CA LEU A 560 -16.08 -49.66 61.93
C LEU A 560 -17.01 -48.62 61.30
N LEU A 561 -16.45 -47.76 60.46
CA LEU A 561 -17.21 -46.77 59.70
C LEU A 561 -17.06 -47.06 58.20
N GLY A 562 -18.11 -47.58 57.56
CA GLY A 562 -18.12 -47.85 56.11
C GLY A 562 -18.06 -49.33 55.71
N PRO A 563 -17.02 -50.12 56.07
CA PRO A 563 -16.93 -51.52 55.64
C PRO A 563 -17.89 -52.43 56.41
N ALA A 564 -18.44 -53.43 55.72
CA ALA A 564 -19.24 -54.47 56.36
C ALA A 564 -18.36 -55.29 57.32
N ARG A 565 -18.85 -55.49 58.55
CA ARG A 565 -18.14 -56.28 59.57
C ARG A 565 -18.08 -57.74 59.12
N THR A 566 -16.88 -58.28 58.92
CA THR A 566 -16.65 -59.69 58.56
C THR A 566 -15.71 -60.36 59.55
N PRO A 567 -15.81 -61.69 59.75
CA PRO A 567 -14.90 -62.42 60.65
C PRO A 567 -13.42 -62.29 60.27
N ALA A 568 -13.11 -62.16 58.97
CA ALA A 568 -11.74 -61.95 58.49
C ALA A 568 -11.21 -60.56 58.86
N LEU A 569 -12.05 -59.53 58.75
CA LEU A 569 -11.71 -58.17 59.15
C LEU A 569 -11.52 -58.06 60.66
N ASP A 570 -12.41 -58.68 61.46
CA ASP A 570 -12.27 -58.73 62.92
C ASP A 570 -10.95 -59.42 63.33
N LYS A 571 -10.59 -60.54 62.68
CA LYS A 571 -9.32 -61.23 62.94
C LYS A 571 -8.09 -60.38 62.57
N ALA A 572 -8.15 -59.66 61.44
CA ALA A 572 -7.06 -58.78 61.02
C ALA A 572 -6.89 -57.59 61.98
N LEU A 573 -8.00 -57.00 62.43
CA LEU A 573 -7.98 -55.88 63.38
C LEU A 573 -7.47 -56.32 64.76
N LEU A 574 -7.89 -57.49 65.24
CA LEU A 574 -7.36 -58.09 66.46
C LEU A 574 -5.85 -58.33 66.35
N GLY A 575 -5.38 -58.91 65.24
CA GLY A 575 -3.95 -59.11 64.99
C GLY A 575 -3.15 -57.81 64.91
N ALA A 576 -3.77 -56.70 64.52
CA ALA A 576 -3.11 -55.40 64.47
C ALA A 576 -3.01 -54.72 65.84
N ILE A 577 -3.95 -54.97 66.78
CA ILE A 577 -3.95 -54.36 68.12
C ILE A 577 -3.26 -55.22 69.19
N ASP A 578 -3.13 -56.53 68.97
CA ASP A 578 -2.48 -57.47 69.91
C ASP A 578 -1.02 -57.08 70.23
N PRO A 579 -0.17 -56.66 69.26
CA PRO A 579 1.19 -56.17 69.55
C PRO A 579 1.21 -54.88 70.39
N LEU A 580 0.09 -54.16 70.46
CA LEU A 580 -0.07 -52.92 71.24
C LEU A 580 -0.59 -53.18 72.66
N GLY A 581 -0.71 -54.45 73.05
CA GLY A 581 -1.27 -54.91 74.33
C GLY A 581 -2.80 -54.84 74.40
N GLY A 582 -3.48 -54.57 73.28
CA GLY A 582 -4.93 -54.37 73.25
C GLY A 582 -5.70 -55.69 73.19
N LYS A 583 -6.50 -55.99 74.22
CA LYS A 583 -7.57 -56.98 74.13
C LYS A 583 -8.86 -56.28 73.71
N SER A 584 -9.58 -56.82 72.72
CA SER A 584 -10.92 -56.33 72.38
C SER A 584 -11.87 -56.61 73.54
N VAL A 585 -12.67 -55.60 73.93
CA VAL A 585 -13.78 -55.76 74.87
C VAL A 585 -15.09 -55.77 74.10
#